data_AF-A0A1E1K1W4-F1
#
_entry.id   AF-A0A1E1K1W4-F1
#
_cell.length_a   1.000
_cell.length_b   1.000
_cell.length_c   1.000
_cell.angle_alpha   90.00
_cell.angle_beta   90.00
_cell.angle_gamma   90.00
#
_symmetry.space_group_name_H-M   'P 1'
#
loop_
_entity.id
_entity.type
_entity.pdbx_description
1 polymer ?
#
loop_
_entity_poly.entity_id
_entity_poly.type
_entity_poly.pdbx_seq_one_letter_code
_entity_poly.pdbx_strand_id
1 'polypeptide(L)'
;MSSPSKQQVGSSAMEPSSSTGALDSTESPVTSTADRSTQDRRKEVFDIVMAMIPVCWIAIDYLALGYGDYKEFQPVVLITVEEDKLLVNEAQRVVDKIRDVFLSHIDVEIMEGSRKIWGTTSSR
;
A
#
# COMPACT_ATOMS: atom_id res chain seq x y z
N MET A 1 -26.22 61.25 34.14
CA MET A 1 -26.78 60.20 35.01
C MET A 1 -28.27 60.47 35.18
N SER A 2 -29.12 59.67 34.51
CA SER A 2 -30.56 59.58 34.76
C SER A 2 -30.97 58.13 34.54
N SER A 3 -31.47 57.48 35.58
CA SER A 3 -32.11 56.16 35.58
C SER A 3 -33.63 56.33 35.72
N PRO A 4 -34.46 55.27 35.83
CA PRO A 4 -34.62 54.04 35.04
C PRO A 4 -36.09 53.83 34.61
N SER A 5 -36.41 52.81 33.79
CA SER A 5 -37.75 52.18 33.81
C SER A 5 -37.64 50.67 33.65
N LYS A 6 -38.13 49.96 34.68
CA LYS A 6 -38.36 48.51 34.77
C LYS A 6 -39.74 48.15 34.18
N GLN A 7 -39.92 46.83 34.03
CA GLN A 7 -41.16 46.03 33.95
C GLN A 7 -41.65 45.73 32.52
N GLN A 8 -42.16 44.53 32.20
CA GLN A 8 -42.32 43.26 32.91
C GLN A 8 -42.92 42.23 31.92
N VAL A 9 -42.43 40.99 32.00
CA VAL A 9 -43.07 39.67 31.77
C VAL A 9 -44.13 39.51 30.66
N GLY A 10 -43.85 38.55 29.78
CA GLY A 10 -44.85 37.80 29.03
C GLY A 10 -44.32 36.41 28.69
N SER A 11 -44.75 35.40 29.44
CA SER A 11 -44.46 33.98 29.21
C SER A 11 -45.17 33.46 27.95
N SER A 12 -44.51 32.62 27.15
CA SER A 12 -45.20 31.54 26.45
C SER A 12 -44.23 30.39 26.19
N ALA A 13 -44.58 29.23 26.75
CA ALA A 13 -43.98 27.96 26.43
C ALA A 13 -44.29 27.59 24.97
N MET A 14 -43.29 27.15 24.23
CA MET A 14 -43.45 26.41 22.98
C MET A 14 -42.26 25.45 22.85
N GLU A 15 -42.57 24.23 22.44
CA GLU A 15 -41.76 23.02 22.62
C GLU A 15 -40.45 23.01 21.82
N PRO A 16 -39.39 22.33 22.28
CA PRO A 16 -38.28 21.98 21.40
C PRO A 16 -38.69 20.77 20.54
N SER A 17 -39.01 21.03 19.28
CA SER A 17 -39.12 19.96 18.28
C SER A 17 -37.81 19.20 18.18
N SER A 18 -37.90 17.90 18.46
CA SER A 18 -36.89 16.90 18.21
C SER A 18 -36.54 16.88 16.72
N SER A 19 -35.28 17.17 16.39
CA SER A 19 -34.70 16.78 15.11
C SER A 19 -33.40 16.07 15.41
N THR A 20 -33.44 14.76 15.20
CA THR A 20 -32.33 13.83 15.20
C THR A 20 -31.26 14.31 14.22
N GLY A 21 -30.24 14.99 14.74
CA GLY A 21 -28.96 15.16 14.05
C GLY A 21 -28.28 13.79 13.99
N ALA A 22 -28.45 13.09 12.88
CA ALA A 22 -27.69 11.89 12.59
C ALA A 22 -26.20 12.24 12.59
N LEU A 23 -25.48 11.72 13.58
CA LEU A 23 -24.05 11.52 13.50
C LEU A 23 -23.81 10.43 12.46
N ASP A 24 -23.76 10.81 11.19
CA ASP A 24 -23.10 9.97 10.20
C ASP A 24 -21.66 10.45 10.10
N SER A 25 -20.82 9.92 11.00
CA SER A 25 -19.39 9.86 10.79
C SER A 25 -19.13 8.86 9.67
N THR A 26 -19.52 9.18 8.44
CA THR A 26 -18.92 8.58 7.26
C THR A 26 -17.53 9.20 7.11
N GLU A 27 -16.60 8.72 7.93
CA GLU A 27 -15.20 8.65 7.54
C GLU A 27 -15.14 7.77 6.29
N SER A 28 -15.44 8.38 5.15
CA SER A 28 -15.18 7.78 3.86
C SER A 28 -13.67 7.55 3.84
N PRO A 29 -13.18 6.31 3.67
CA PRO A 29 -11.76 6.10 3.53
C PRO A 29 -11.37 6.85 2.27
N VAL A 30 -10.66 7.96 2.45
CA VAL A 30 -9.92 8.61 1.37
C VAL A 30 -8.78 7.66 1.06
N THR A 31 -9.08 6.54 0.40
CA THR A 31 -8.06 5.80 -0.35
C THR A 31 -7.63 6.79 -1.42
N SER A 32 -6.51 7.44 -1.13
CA SER A 32 -5.93 8.45 -1.98
C SER A 32 -5.77 7.83 -3.37
N THR A 33 -5.99 8.60 -4.42
CA THR A 33 -5.73 8.15 -5.80
C THR A 33 -4.31 7.59 -5.98
N ALA A 34 -3.37 8.04 -5.14
CA ALA A 34 -2.02 7.48 -5.03
C ALA A 34 -2.01 6.00 -4.60
N ASP A 35 -2.84 5.59 -3.63
CA ASP A 35 -2.91 4.20 -3.15
C ASP A 35 -3.37 3.23 -4.25
N ARG A 36 -4.38 3.61 -5.04
CA ARG A 36 -4.82 2.81 -6.20
C ARG A 36 -3.73 2.64 -7.24
N SER A 37 -3.05 3.74 -7.59
CA SER A 37 -1.96 3.70 -8.58
C SER A 37 -0.81 2.78 -8.13
N THR A 38 -0.58 2.69 -6.83
CA THR A 38 0.47 1.83 -6.25
C THR A 38 0.03 0.36 -6.26
N GLN A 39 -1.24 0.08 -5.95
CA GLN A 39 -1.80 -1.27 -5.97
C GLN A 39 -1.86 -1.85 -7.40
N ASP A 40 -2.27 -1.03 -8.38
CA ASP A 40 -2.32 -1.43 -9.79
C ASP A 40 -0.93 -1.81 -10.30
N ARG A 41 0.09 -1.01 -9.93
CA ARG A 41 1.50 -1.27 -10.25
C ARG A 41 2.03 -2.57 -9.61
N ARG A 42 1.71 -2.81 -8.34
CA ARG A 42 2.13 -4.07 -7.67
C ARG A 42 1.53 -5.30 -8.34
N LYS A 43 0.27 -5.18 -8.77
CA LYS A 43 -0.41 -6.26 -9.49
C LYS A 43 0.27 -6.52 -10.84
N GLU A 44 0.67 -5.48 -11.56
CA GLU A 44 1.32 -5.62 -12.86
C GLU A 44 2.68 -6.34 -12.76
N VAL A 45 3.51 -5.98 -11.76
CA VAL A 45 4.75 -6.71 -11.47
C VAL A 45 4.47 -8.18 -11.13
N PHE A 46 3.48 -8.43 -10.28
CA PHE A 46 3.09 -9.80 -9.93
C PHE A 46 2.68 -10.60 -11.17
N ASP A 47 1.86 -10.04 -12.05
CA ASP A 47 1.41 -10.69 -13.27
C ASP A 47 2.59 -11.01 -14.20
N ILE A 48 3.56 -10.08 -14.36
CA ILE A 48 4.78 -10.29 -15.14
C ILE A 48 5.61 -11.45 -14.56
N VAL A 49 5.87 -11.40 -13.25
CA VAL A 49 6.69 -12.41 -12.56
C VAL A 49 6.05 -13.78 -12.68
N MET A 50 4.74 -13.90 -12.43
CA MET A 50 4.03 -15.18 -12.52
C MET A 50 3.96 -15.72 -13.95
N ALA A 51 3.91 -14.85 -14.97
CA ALA A 51 3.90 -15.28 -16.37
C ALA A 51 5.28 -15.75 -16.87
N MET A 52 6.36 -15.18 -16.33
CA MET A 52 7.72 -15.42 -16.82
C MET A 52 8.52 -16.40 -15.96
N ILE A 53 8.19 -16.56 -14.68
CA ILE A 53 8.90 -17.40 -13.71
C ILE A 53 7.93 -18.42 -13.11
N PRO A 54 7.68 -19.57 -13.77
CA PRO A 54 6.75 -20.58 -13.28
C PRO A 54 7.44 -21.53 -12.26
N VAL A 55 7.91 -21.02 -11.13
CA VAL A 55 8.62 -21.80 -10.10
C VAL A 55 7.76 -22.10 -8.88
N CYS A 56 8.17 -23.05 -8.05
CA CYS A 56 7.32 -23.53 -6.95
C CYS A 56 7.19 -22.55 -5.78
N TRP A 57 8.14 -21.62 -5.62
CA TRP A 57 8.00 -20.52 -4.67
C TRP A 57 8.69 -19.24 -5.14
N ILE A 58 8.03 -18.12 -4.89
CA ILE A 58 8.50 -16.76 -5.20
C ILE A 58 8.13 -15.86 -4.01
N ALA A 59 9.00 -14.92 -3.67
CA ALA A 59 8.66 -13.78 -2.82
C ALA A 59 8.90 -12.48 -3.61
N ILE A 60 8.00 -11.50 -3.44
CA ILE A 60 8.10 -10.18 -4.07
C ILE A 60 7.91 -9.14 -2.97
N ASP A 61 8.95 -8.36 -2.72
CA ASP A 61 8.98 -7.31 -1.71
C ASP A 61 9.17 -5.94 -2.36
N TYR A 62 8.49 -4.93 -1.83
CA TYR A 62 8.58 -3.54 -2.30
C TYR A 62 9.24 -2.71 -1.21
N LEU A 63 10.46 -2.26 -1.47
CA LEU A 63 11.28 -1.50 -0.55
C LEU A 63 11.40 -0.06 -1.04
N ALA A 64 11.37 0.90 -0.12
CA ALA A 64 11.78 2.27 -0.41
C ALA A 64 13.19 2.44 0.15
N LEU A 65 14.21 2.35 -0.71
CA LEU A 65 15.58 2.54 -0.29
C LEU A 65 15.94 4.02 -0.39
N GLY A 66 16.34 4.60 0.75
CA GLY A 66 16.97 5.92 0.77
C GLY A 66 18.47 5.74 0.63
N TYR A 67 19.04 6.20 -0.49
CA TYR A 67 20.49 6.29 -0.65
C TYR A 67 20.97 7.62 -0.05
N GLY A 68 21.57 7.62 1.14
CA GLY A 68 22.31 8.78 1.69
C GLY A 68 21.67 10.16 1.48
N ASP A 69 22.47 11.15 1.03
CA ASP A 69 22.06 12.55 0.82
C ASP A 69 21.07 12.77 -0.34
N TYR A 70 20.58 11.72 -1.01
CA TYR A 70 19.54 11.86 -2.03
C TYR A 70 18.20 12.21 -1.38
N LYS A 71 17.61 13.33 -1.81
CA LYS A 71 16.32 13.83 -1.30
C LYS A 71 15.11 12.99 -1.73
N GLU A 72 15.32 11.96 -2.56
CA GLU A 72 14.25 11.18 -3.19
C GLU A 72 14.47 9.68 -2.94
N PHE A 73 13.42 9.01 -2.46
CA PHE A 73 13.40 7.56 -2.30
C PHE A 73 13.28 6.89 -3.66
N GLN A 74 14.16 5.94 -3.94
CA GLN A 74 14.03 5.09 -5.12
C GLN A 74 13.28 3.81 -4.72
N PRO A 75 12.12 3.51 -5.33
CA PRO A 75 11.43 2.27 -5.08
C PRO A 75 12.26 1.11 -5.64
N VAL A 76 12.33 0.03 -4.89
CA VAL A 76 13.03 -1.20 -5.26
C VAL A 76 12.05 -2.36 -5.15
N VAL A 77 11.98 -3.18 -6.21
CA VAL A 77 11.32 -4.48 -6.18
C VAL A 77 12.37 -5.54 -5.97
N LEU A 78 12.29 -6.21 -4.84
CA LEU A 78 13.12 -7.37 -4.54
C LEU A 78 12.32 -8.64 -4.86
N ILE A 79 12.84 -9.45 -5.78
CA ILE A 79 12.22 -10.72 -6.18
C ILE A 79 13.15 -11.83 -5.71
N THR A 80 12.68 -12.65 -4.76
CA THR A 80 13.40 -13.85 -4.35
C THR A 80 12.78 -15.06 -5.03
N VAL A 81 13.59 -15.82 -5.76
CA VAL A 81 13.19 -17.05 -6.43
C VAL A 81 13.88 -18.25 -5.79
N GLU A 82 13.32 -19.45 -6.01
CA GLU A 82 13.96 -20.68 -5.60
C GLU A 82 15.36 -20.85 -6.23
N GLU A 83 16.33 -21.25 -5.40
CA GLU A 83 17.68 -21.61 -5.79
C GLU A 83 17.72 -22.57 -7.00
N ASP A 84 18.59 -22.28 -7.95
CA ASP A 84 18.81 -23.05 -9.19
C ASP A 84 17.58 -23.14 -10.13
N LYS A 85 16.52 -22.34 -9.91
CA LYS A 85 15.31 -22.40 -10.74
C LYS A 85 15.19 -21.31 -11.80
N LEU A 86 16.05 -20.31 -11.79
CA LEU A 86 15.98 -19.21 -12.74
C LEU A 86 17.35 -18.96 -13.36
N LEU A 87 17.43 -19.07 -14.69
CA LEU A 87 18.67 -18.76 -15.39
C LEU A 87 18.90 -17.24 -15.42
N VAL A 88 20.17 -16.82 -15.36
CA VAL A 88 20.55 -15.39 -15.38
C VAL A 88 19.93 -14.63 -16.55
N ASN A 89 19.89 -15.24 -17.75
CA ASN A 89 19.30 -14.61 -18.92
C ASN A 89 17.78 -14.42 -18.80
N GLU A 90 17.09 -15.33 -18.11
CA GLU A 90 15.65 -15.22 -17.86
C GLU A 90 15.37 -14.17 -16.79
N ALA A 91 16.18 -14.14 -15.73
CA ALA A 91 16.13 -13.09 -14.71
C ALA A 91 16.29 -11.69 -15.35
N GLN A 92 17.27 -11.52 -16.24
CA GLN A 92 17.46 -10.24 -16.94
C GLN A 92 16.23 -9.85 -17.78
N ARG A 93 15.63 -10.80 -18.50
CA ARG A 93 14.40 -10.53 -19.28
C ARG A 93 13.24 -10.08 -18.40
N VAL A 94 13.13 -10.59 -17.18
CA VAL A 94 12.11 -10.17 -16.21
C VAL A 94 12.40 -8.75 -15.72
N VAL A 95 13.65 -8.45 -15.37
CA VAL A 95 14.09 -7.10 -14.98
C VAL A 95 13.79 -6.09 -16.08
N ASP A 96 14.15 -6.40 -17.33
CA ASP A 96 13.91 -5.53 -18.48
C ASP A 96 12.41 -5.28 -18.67
N LYS A 97 11.59 -6.33 -18.58
CA LYS A 97 10.15 -6.23 -18.74
C LYS A 97 9.48 -5.37 -17.66
N ILE A 98 9.94 -5.49 -16.42
CA ILE A 98 9.45 -4.65 -15.32
C ILE A 98 9.90 -3.19 -15.54
N ARG A 99 11.16 -2.97 -15.92
CA ARG A 99 11.66 -1.61 -16.19
C ARG A 99 10.93 -0.90 -17.32
N ASP A 100 10.55 -1.63 -18.37
CA ASP A 100 9.75 -1.11 -19.49
C ASP A 100 8.40 -0.57 -19.01
N VAL A 101 7.73 -1.28 -18.10
CA VAL A 101 6.43 -0.88 -17.54
C VAL A 101 6.56 0.34 -16.64
N PHE A 102 7.64 0.42 -15.86
CA PHE A 102 7.84 1.46 -14.85
C PHE A 102 8.68 2.65 -15.35
N LEU A 103 9.01 2.67 -16.65
CA LEU A 103 9.79 3.72 -17.30
C LEU A 103 11.09 4.05 -16.55
N SER A 104 11.80 3.02 -16.07
CA SER A 104 13.08 3.12 -15.33
C SER A 104 13.07 3.84 -13.97
N HIS A 105 11.91 4.23 -13.43
CA HIS A 105 11.80 4.87 -12.11
C HIS A 105 11.83 3.88 -10.93
N ILE A 106 12.26 2.64 -11.16
CA ILE A 106 12.26 1.56 -10.16
C ILE A 106 13.52 0.72 -10.34
N ASP A 107 14.16 0.36 -9.23
CA ASP A 107 15.19 -0.67 -9.25
C ASP A 107 14.54 -2.03 -9.05
N VAL A 108 15.11 -3.04 -9.71
CA VAL A 108 14.64 -4.41 -9.60
C VAL A 108 15.85 -5.28 -9.32
N GLU A 109 15.76 -6.06 -8.26
CA GLU A 109 16.79 -7.01 -7.87
C GLU A 109 16.16 -8.40 -7.80
N ILE A 110 16.80 -9.37 -8.45
CA ILE A 110 16.39 -10.77 -8.40
C ILE A 110 17.50 -11.54 -7.70
N MET A 111 17.14 -12.27 -6.65
CA MET A 111 18.06 -13.11 -5.89
C MET A 111 17.51 -14.51 -5.74
N GLU A 112 18.41 -15.46 -5.61
CA GLU A 112 18.07 -16.83 -5.23
C GLU A 112 17.92 -16.92 -3.71
N GLY A 113 16.99 -17.74 -3.27
CA GLY A 113 16.87 -18.11 -1.86
C GLY A 113 16.58 -19.59 -1.72
N SER A 114 16.61 -20.06 -0.47
CA SER A 114 16.14 -21.39 -0.11
C SER A 114 15.24 -21.31 1.12
N ARG A 115 14.08 -21.98 1.06
CA ARG A 115 13.22 -22.14 2.23
C ARG A 115 13.62 -23.39 2.97
N LYS A 116 14.35 -23.24 4.08
CA LYS A 116 14.51 -24.34 5.04
C LYS A 116 13.20 -24.48 5.81
N ILE A 117 12.50 -25.59 5.59
CA ILE A 117 11.37 -25.98 6.44
C ILE A 117 11.96 -26.45 7.76
N TRP A 118 12.00 -25.57 8.75
CA TRP A 118 12.34 -25.96 10.11
C TRP A 118 11.14 -26.65 10.75
N GLY A 119 11.20 -27.98 10.85
CA GLY A 119 10.26 -28.77 11.63
C GLY A 119 9.35 -29.71 10.83
N THR A 120 9.90 -30.83 10.37
CA THR A 120 9.24 -32.16 10.44
C THR A 120 10.33 -33.24 10.43
N THR A 121 11.16 -33.26 11.47
CA THR A 121 11.73 -34.55 11.89
C THR A 121 10.59 -35.34 12.53
N SER A 122 9.78 -36.01 11.71
CA SER A 122 9.00 -37.14 12.19
C SER A 122 10.03 -38.23 12.47
N SER A 123 10.40 -38.35 13.74
CA SER A 123 11.11 -39.51 14.26
C SER A 123 10.42 -40.78 13.76
N ARG A 124 11.21 -41.68 13.18
CA ARG A 124 10.78 -43.04 12.83
C ARG A 124 10.43 -43.85 14.07
#